data_AF-A0A9X9WXE8-F1
#
_entry.id   AF-A0A9X9WXE8-F1
#
_cell.length_a   1.000
_cell.length_b   1.000
_cell.length_c   1.000
_cell.angle_alpha   90.00
_cell.angle_beta   90.00
_cell.angle_gamma   90.00
#
_symmetry.space_group_name_H-M   'P 1'
#
loop_
_entity.id
_entity.type
_entity.pdbx_description
1 polymer ?
#
loop_
_entity_poly.entity_id
_entity_poly.type
_entity_poly.pdbx_seq_one_letter_code
_entity_poly.pdbx_strand_id
1 'polypeptide(L)'
;MNRTTPPSADAERARQTTALLAAFEAMEGTLSVAEALLAGRRRIDLSGLENEMGRLCAASLLAPAEALPTIRTRLEALRLALDRLEAGLPRP
;
A
#
# COMPACT_ATOMS: atom_id res chain seq x y z
N MET A 1 7.44 -34.35 -20.85
CA MET A 1 7.13 -33.06 -21.50
C MET A 1 5.95 -32.43 -20.78
N ASN A 2 6.22 -31.65 -19.72
CA ASN A 2 5.16 -30.93 -19.00
C ASN A 2 4.97 -29.57 -19.67
N ARG A 3 3.89 -29.39 -20.42
CA ARG A 3 3.47 -28.08 -20.94
C ARG A 3 2.75 -27.36 -19.81
N THR A 4 3.43 -26.45 -19.13
CA THR A 4 2.78 -25.42 -18.30
C THR A 4 2.03 -24.50 -19.26
N THR A 5 0.71 -24.70 -19.39
CA THR A 5 -0.16 -23.75 -20.08
C THR A 5 -0.04 -22.41 -19.35
N PRO A 6 0.29 -21.30 -20.04
CA PRO A 6 0.36 -20.00 -19.38
C PRO A 6 -1.03 -19.66 -18.79
N PRO A 7 -1.08 -19.06 -17.60
CA PRO A 7 -2.34 -18.66 -17.01
C PRO A 7 -3.09 -17.70 -17.94
N SER A 8 -4.42 -17.77 -17.95
CA SER A 8 -5.24 -16.84 -18.72
C SER A 8 -4.97 -15.39 -18.29
N ALA A 9 -5.11 -14.45 -19.22
CA ALA A 9 -4.90 -13.03 -18.95
C ALA A 9 -5.76 -12.53 -17.77
N ASP A 10 -6.98 -13.05 -17.65
CA ASP A 10 -7.89 -12.72 -16.54
C ASP A 10 -7.38 -13.25 -15.20
N ALA A 11 -6.82 -14.46 -15.16
CA ALA A 11 -6.26 -15.02 -13.94
C ALA A 11 -5.00 -14.27 -13.50
N GLU A 12 -4.19 -13.78 -14.44
CA GLU A 12 -3.05 -12.91 -14.14
C GLU A 12 -3.48 -11.55 -13.60
N ARG A 13 -4.47 -10.91 -14.23
CA ARG A 13 -5.05 -9.66 -13.76
C ARG A 13 -5.63 -9.79 -12.35
N ALA A 14 -6.37 -10.85 -12.08
CA ALA A 14 -6.92 -11.13 -10.75
C ALA A 14 -5.80 -11.28 -9.71
N ARG A 15 -4.72 -12.03 -10.02
CA ARG A 15 -3.55 -12.15 -9.12
C ARG A 15 -2.87 -10.81 -8.86
N GLN A 16 -2.71 -9.98 -9.89
CA GLN A 16 -2.12 -8.64 -9.75
C GLN A 16 -2.98 -7.74 -8.86
N THR A 17 -4.30 -7.76 -9.04
CA THR A 17 -5.23 -7.04 -8.16
C THR A 17 -5.14 -7.55 -6.72
N THR A 18 -5.13 -8.87 -6.50
CA THR A 18 -4.96 -9.44 -5.16
C THR A 18 -3.63 -9.03 -4.52
N ALA A 19 -2.52 -9.07 -5.27
CA ALA A 19 -1.21 -8.67 -4.78
C ALA A 19 -1.17 -7.17 -4.41
N LEU A 20 -1.82 -6.33 -5.22
CA LEU A 20 -1.93 -4.90 -4.93
C LEU A 20 -2.76 -4.65 -3.65
N LEU A 21 -3.89 -5.33 -3.48
CA LEU A 21 -4.70 -5.21 -2.27
C LEU A 21 -3.94 -5.68 -1.01
N ALA A 22 -3.19 -6.78 -1.11
CA ALA A 22 -2.33 -7.23 -0.02
C ALA A 22 -1.22 -6.21 0.30
N ALA A 23 -0.67 -5.52 -0.71
CA ALA A 23 0.30 -4.45 -0.49
C ALA A 23 -0.31 -3.24 0.22
N PHE A 24 -1.57 -2.88 -0.08
CA PHE A 24 -2.31 -1.87 0.68
C PHE A 24 -2.45 -2.27 2.15
N GLU A 25 -2.88 -3.49 2.43
CA GLU A 25 -3.06 -3.99 3.80
C GLU A 25 -1.74 -4.02 4.58
N ALA A 26 -0.65 -4.43 3.94
CA ALA A 26 0.67 -4.40 4.55
C ALA A 26 1.13 -2.96 4.89
N MET A 27 0.85 -2.00 4.00
CA MET A 27 1.18 -0.60 4.21
C MET A 27 0.33 0.02 5.34
N GLU A 28 -0.97 -0.25 5.37
CA GLU A 28 -1.86 0.17 6.45
C GLU A 28 -1.40 -0.37 7.80
N GLY A 29 -1.00 -1.64 7.87
CA GLY A 29 -0.44 -2.25 9.07
C GLY A 29 0.87 -1.58 9.49
N THR A 30 1.75 -1.27 8.54
CA THR A 30 3.02 -0.56 8.81
C THR A 30 2.77 0.82 9.40
N LEU A 31 1.86 1.61 8.81
CA LEU A 31 1.51 2.94 9.32
C LEU A 31 0.84 2.86 10.70
N SER A 32 -0.03 1.86 10.94
CA SER A 32 -0.64 1.65 12.25
C SER A 32 0.40 1.35 13.34
N VAL A 33 1.41 0.53 13.03
CA VAL A 33 2.54 0.29 13.96
C VAL A 33 3.34 1.57 14.19
N ALA A 34 3.60 2.36 13.14
CA ALA A 34 4.31 3.63 13.28
C ALA A 34 3.53 4.62 14.17
N GLU A 35 2.21 4.75 13.99
CA GLU A 35 1.33 5.55 14.84
C GLU A 35 1.40 5.09 16.31
N ALA A 36 1.35 3.78 16.57
CA ALA A 36 1.45 3.23 17.92
C ALA A 36 2.81 3.50 18.59
N LEU A 37 3.91 3.38 17.83
CA LEU A 37 5.26 3.70 18.32
C LEU A 37 5.39 5.20 18.65
N LEU A 38 4.84 6.07 17.80
CA LEU A 38 4.84 7.50 18.01
C LEU A 38 4.03 7.89 19.25
N ALA A 39 2.85 7.29 19.46
CA ALA A 39 2.06 7.45 20.68
C ALA A 39 2.83 7.00 21.94
N GLY A 40 3.65 5.96 21.81
CA GLY A 40 4.60 5.51 22.84
C GLY A 40 5.84 6.40 23.02
N ARG A 41 5.90 7.57 22.36
CA ARG A 41 7.06 8.49 22.32
C ARG A 41 8.37 7.81 21.87
N ARG A 42 8.26 6.76 21.06
CA ARG A 42 9.41 6.07 20.48
C ARG A 42 9.85 6.81 19.23
N ARG A 43 11.17 6.86 19.01
CA ARG A 43 11.72 7.30 17.73
C ARG A 43 11.33 6.28 16.66
N ILE A 44 10.76 6.77 15.57
CA ILE A 44 10.46 5.99 14.38
C ILE A 44 11.40 6.41 13.26
N ASP A 45 11.85 5.43 12.48
CA ASP A 45 12.52 5.65 11.21
C ASP A 45 11.53 5.35 10.10
N LEU A 46 11.30 6.34 9.23
CA LEU A 46 10.41 6.25 8.08
C LEU A 46 11.20 6.23 6.76
N SER A 47 12.51 5.95 6.85
CA SER A 47 13.34 5.75 5.66
C SER A 47 12.74 4.65 4.76
N GLY A 48 12.74 4.91 3.47
CA GLY A 48 12.15 4.01 2.47
C GLY A 48 10.69 4.30 2.14
N LEU A 49 9.90 4.88 3.07
CA LEU A 49 8.44 4.98 2.93
C LEU A 49 7.99 5.64 1.63
N GLU A 50 8.69 6.68 1.18
CA GLU A 50 8.43 7.33 -0.11
C GLU A 50 8.58 6.37 -1.30
N ASN A 51 9.62 5.52 -1.29
CA ASN A 51 9.84 4.52 -2.33
C ASN A 51 8.77 3.43 -2.29
N GLU A 52 8.38 2.95 -1.11
CA GLU A 52 7.27 2.00 -0.98
C GLU A 52 5.95 2.60 -1.51
N MET A 53 5.64 3.83 -1.11
CA MET A 53 4.42 4.52 -1.52
C MET A 53 4.42 4.80 -3.03
N GLY A 54 5.57 5.19 -3.59
CA GLY A 54 5.74 5.37 -5.03
C GLY A 54 5.45 4.09 -5.83
N ARG A 55 5.93 2.93 -5.35
CA ARG A 55 5.63 1.63 -5.96
C ARG A 55 4.13 1.29 -5.89
N LEU A 56 3.49 1.58 -4.76
CA LEU A 56 2.05 1.34 -4.58
C LEU A 56 1.20 2.23 -5.49
N CYS A 57 1.56 3.51 -5.61
CA CYS A 57 0.93 4.45 -6.52
C CYS A 57 1.11 4.02 -7.99
N ALA A 58 2.32 3.63 -8.40
CA ALA A 58 2.58 3.14 -9.74
C ALA A 58 1.76 1.88 -10.07
N ALA A 59 1.70 0.92 -9.14
CA ALA A 59 0.88 -0.28 -9.31
C ALA A 59 -0.63 0.04 -9.40
N SER A 60 -1.08 1.05 -8.66
CA SER A 60 -2.48 1.53 -8.72
C SER A 60 -2.86 2.13 -10.07
N LEU A 61 -1.93 2.79 -10.75
CA LEU A 61 -2.16 3.33 -12.10
C LEU A 61 -2.33 2.24 -13.16
N LEU A 62 -1.78 1.06 -12.92
CA LEU A 62 -1.87 -0.10 -13.81
C LEU A 62 -3.04 -1.04 -13.46
N ALA A 63 -3.77 -0.74 -12.39
CA ALA A 63 -4.85 -1.57 -11.93
C ALA A 63 -6.04 -1.55 -12.91
N PRO A 64 -6.78 -2.66 -13.00
CA PRO A 64 -7.91 -2.74 -13.91
C PRO A 64 -9.08 -1.89 -13.40
N ALA A 65 -9.95 -1.46 -14.33
CA ALA A 65 -11.01 -0.49 -14.07
C ALA A 65 -11.97 -0.94 -12.94
N GLU A 66 -12.26 -2.23 -12.88
CA GLU A 66 -13.10 -2.85 -11.85
C GLU A 66 -12.55 -2.69 -10.42
N ALA A 67 -11.23 -2.56 -10.25
CA ALA A 67 -10.58 -2.42 -8.96
C ALA A 67 -10.42 -0.95 -8.50
N LEU A 68 -10.62 0.01 -9.41
CA LEU A 68 -10.35 1.43 -9.16
C LEU A 68 -11.15 2.02 -7.98
N PRO A 69 -12.45 1.71 -7.78
CA PRO A 69 -13.19 2.23 -6.62
C PRO A 69 -12.54 1.81 -5.31
N THR A 70 -12.19 0.53 -5.18
CA THR A 70 -11.54 -0.02 -3.97
C THR A 70 -10.16 0.60 -3.77
N ILE A 71 -9.36 0.70 -4.83
CA ILE A 71 -8.00 1.28 -4.77
C ILE A 71 -8.06 2.75 -4.34
N ARG A 72 -9.01 3.52 -4.86
CA ARG A 72 -9.19 4.93 -4.46
C ARG A 72 -9.47 5.07 -2.98
N THR A 73 -10.41 4.28 -2.44
CA THR A 73 -10.72 4.28 -1.01
C THR A 73 -9.49 3.92 -0.16
N ARG A 74 -8.70 2.94 -0.59
CA ARG A 74 -7.47 2.53 0.12
C ARG A 74 -6.39 3.61 0.08
N LEU A 75 -6.19 4.28 -1.06
CA LEU A 75 -5.27 5.42 -1.17
C LEU A 75 -5.68 6.59 -0.28
N GLU A 76 -6.98 6.90 -0.21
CA GLU A 76 -7.51 7.93 0.68
C GLU A 76 -7.27 7.59 2.15
N ALA A 77 -7.47 6.32 2.54
CA ALA A 77 -7.20 5.85 3.90
C ALA A 77 -5.71 5.96 4.25
N LEU A 78 -4.81 5.56 3.34
CA LEU A 78 -3.37 5.71 3.52
C LEU A 78 -2.95 7.18 3.64
N ARG A 79 -3.51 8.06 2.81
CA ARG A 79 -3.24 9.51 2.91
C ARG A 79 -3.62 10.06 4.27
N LEU A 80 -4.82 9.72 4.77
CA LEU A 80 -5.26 10.14 6.10
C LEU A 80 -4.36 9.60 7.22
N ALA A 81 -3.83 8.38 7.08
CA ALA A 81 -2.88 7.82 8.04
C ALA A 81 -1.54 8.57 8.04
N LEU A 82 -1.03 8.91 6.85
CA LEU A 82 0.18 9.72 6.70
C LEU A 82 0.00 11.11 7.31
N ASP A 83 -1.13 11.78 7.02
CA ASP A 83 -1.46 13.10 7.56
C ASP A 83 -1.47 13.09 9.11
N ARG A 84 -2.02 12.03 9.73
CA ARG A 84 -2.00 11.87 11.19
C ARG A 84 -0.60 11.62 11.73
N LEU A 85 0.19 10.79 11.06
CA LEU A 85 1.56 10.49 11.47
C LEU A 85 2.42 11.76 11.41
N GLU A 86 2.31 12.53 10.33
CA GLU A 86 2.98 13.81 10.15
C GLU A 86 2.61 14.81 11.26
N ALA A 87 1.32 14.91 11.60
CA ALA A 87 0.86 15.81 12.67
C ALA A 87 1.43 15.45 14.06
N GLY A 88 1.80 14.18 14.29
CA GLY A 88 2.41 13.73 15.54
C GLY A 88 3.94 13.82 15.57
N LEU A 89 4.60 13.99 14.43
CA LEU A 89 6.05 14.09 14.35
C LEU A 89 6.55 15.45 14.87
N PRO A 90 7.70 15.50 15.54
CA PRO A 90 8.34 16.77 15.85
C PRO A 90 8.68 17.50 14.55
N ARG A 91 8.37 18.80 14.48
CA ARG A 91 8.78 19.62 13.34
C ARG A 91 10.31 19.69 13.29
N PRO A 92 10.92 19.58 12.10
CA PRO A 92 12.36 19.77 11.93
C PRO A 92 12.82 21.17 12.33
#